data_AF-A0A7W8SN16-F1
#
_entry.id   AF-A0A7W8SN16-F1
#
_cell.length_a   1.000
_cell.length_b   1.000
_cell.length_c   1.000
_cell.angle_alpha   90.00
_cell.angle_beta   90.00
_cell.angle_gamma   90.00
#
_symmetry.space_group_name_H-M   'P 1'
#
loop_
_entity.id
_entity.type
_entity.pdbx_description
1 polymer ?
#
loop_
_entity_poly.entity_id
_entity_poly.type
_entity_poly.pdbx_seq_one_letter_code
_entity_poly.pdbx_strand_id
1 'polypeptide(L)'
;MRNLVHLERRRFRRPGGDAHNGAFGLVAPGTRATLHVIATNGGSWDRVSVTVAGEKRCPFWSEMAWVKDQFFEPGEAVMQLHPPRDQYVNNHPYRLHMWRPQCEAIPLPPVTMVGIAGMTPQQLAQMTPEDIGKLRALAAAGWKWSGP
;
A
#
# COMPACT_ATOMS: atom_id res chain seq x y z
N MET A 1 -10.89 1.16 6.17
CA MET A 1 -11.06 -0.10 5.41
C MET A 1 -12.44 -0.11 4.77
N ARG A 2 -12.58 -0.70 3.56
CA ARG A 2 -13.85 -0.84 2.86
C ARG A 2 -14.75 -1.91 3.48
N ASN A 3 -16.04 -1.85 3.18
CA ASN A 3 -16.93 -2.99 3.34
C ASN A 3 -16.63 -4.07 2.28
N LEU A 4 -16.26 -5.26 2.73
CA LEU A 4 -15.76 -6.38 1.93
C LEU A 4 -16.87 -7.28 1.37
N VAL A 5 -18.14 -6.93 1.53
CA VAL A 5 -19.27 -7.70 0.95
C VAL A 5 -19.17 -7.82 -0.58
N HIS A 6 -18.59 -6.83 -1.24
CA HIS A 6 -18.34 -6.90 -2.69
C HIS A 6 -17.36 -8.02 -3.09
N LEU A 7 -16.58 -8.56 -2.14
CA LEU A 7 -15.64 -9.67 -2.31
C LEU A 7 -16.20 -11.02 -1.82
N GLU A 8 -17.48 -11.13 -1.44
CA GLU A 8 -18.03 -12.39 -0.88
C GLU A 8 -17.80 -13.60 -1.80
N ARG A 9 -17.92 -13.42 -3.13
CA ARG A 9 -17.68 -14.51 -4.09
C ARG A 9 -16.22 -14.98 -4.14
N ARG A 10 -15.30 -14.20 -3.58
CA ARG A 10 -13.85 -14.49 -3.50
C ARG A 10 -13.44 -14.93 -2.10
N ARG A 11 -14.34 -14.89 -1.13
CA ARG A 11 -14.08 -15.27 0.25
C ARG A 11 -13.96 -16.79 0.35
N PHE A 12 -12.95 -17.27 1.07
CA PHE A 12 -12.87 -18.68 1.41
C PHE A 12 -14.02 -19.04 2.36
N ARG A 13 -14.57 -20.25 2.19
CA ARG A 13 -15.63 -20.75 3.09
C ARG A 13 -15.13 -20.88 4.53
N ARG A 14 -13.83 -21.16 4.71
CA ARG A 14 -13.16 -21.21 6.00
C ARG A 14 -11.74 -20.62 5.88
N PRO A 15 -11.25 -19.83 6.85
CA PRO A 15 -12.02 -19.33 8.00
C PRO A 15 -13.15 -18.42 7.55
N GLY A 16 -14.24 -18.36 8.34
CA GLY A 16 -15.36 -17.46 8.06
C GLY A 16 -14.93 -15.99 8.13
N GLY A 17 -15.89 -15.08 7.98
CA GLY A 17 -15.63 -13.65 8.06
C GLY A 17 -16.90 -12.83 8.15
N ASP A 18 -16.74 -11.53 8.14
CA ASP A 18 -17.81 -10.54 8.19
C ASP A 18 -17.54 -9.41 7.17
N ALA A 19 -18.23 -8.29 7.31
CA ALA A 19 -18.09 -7.13 6.43
C ALA A 19 -16.67 -6.54 6.36
N HIS A 20 -15.77 -6.82 7.30
CA HIS A 20 -14.40 -6.26 7.35
C HIS A 20 -13.31 -7.29 7.63
N ASN A 21 -13.66 -8.51 8.05
CA ASN A 21 -12.74 -9.59 8.39
C ASN A 21 -12.92 -10.77 7.44
N GLY A 22 -11.82 -11.44 7.07
CA GLY A 22 -11.87 -12.76 6.44
C GLY A 22 -10.66 -13.09 5.58
N ALA A 23 -10.74 -14.23 4.89
CA ALA A 23 -9.71 -14.72 3.98
C ALA A 23 -10.26 -14.84 2.56
N PHE A 24 -9.47 -14.47 1.56
CA PHE A 24 -9.89 -14.30 0.18
C PHE A 24 -8.87 -14.87 -0.80
N GLY A 25 -9.37 -15.44 -1.90
CA GLY A 25 -8.59 -15.83 -3.08
C GLY A 25 -8.85 -14.86 -4.21
N LEU A 26 -7.85 -14.07 -4.59
CA LEU A 26 -7.94 -13.05 -5.63
C LEU A 26 -6.98 -13.37 -6.77
N VAL A 27 -7.40 -13.12 -8.01
CA VAL A 27 -6.51 -13.26 -9.18
C VAL A 27 -6.03 -11.86 -9.57
N ALA A 28 -4.73 -11.63 -9.45
CA ALA A 28 -4.14 -10.33 -9.76
C ALA A 28 -4.27 -10.02 -11.26
N PRO A 29 -4.69 -8.80 -11.63
CA PRO A 29 -4.66 -8.38 -13.03
C PRO A 29 -3.20 -8.29 -13.52
N GLY A 30 -2.98 -8.56 -14.80
CA GLY A 30 -1.65 -8.56 -15.40
C GLY A 30 -0.87 -9.85 -15.15
N THR A 31 -0.48 -10.13 -13.91
CA THR A 31 0.35 -11.32 -13.58
C THR A 31 -0.44 -12.62 -13.58
N ARG A 32 -1.77 -12.55 -13.44
CA ARG A 32 -2.67 -13.71 -13.26
C ARG A 32 -2.35 -14.57 -12.04
N ALA A 33 -1.48 -14.11 -11.15
CA ALA A 33 -1.12 -14.82 -9.93
C ALA A 33 -2.33 -14.90 -8.99
N THR A 34 -2.47 -16.03 -8.30
CA THR A 34 -3.48 -16.18 -7.26
C THR A 34 -2.91 -15.67 -5.94
N LEU A 35 -3.54 -14.63 -5.40
CA LEU A 35 -3.21 -14.01 -4.13
C LEU A 35 -4.12 -14.57 -3.03
N HIS A 36 -3.51 -15.07 -1.96
CA HIS A 36 -4.21 -15.32 -0.70
C HIS A 36 -4.12 -14.06 0.17
N VAL A 37 -5.28 -13.50 0.48
CA VAL A 37 -5.40 -12.27 1.25
C VAL A 37 -6.15 -12.54 2.53
N ILE A 38 -5.65 -12.04 3.65
CA ILE A 38 -6.34 -12.05 4.95
C ILE A 38 -6.54 -10.61 5.38
N ALA A 39 -7.79 -10.20 5.59
CA ALA A 39 -8.18 -8.91 6.10
C ALA A 39 -8.70 -9.04 7.54
N THR A 40 -8.27 -8.14 8.42
CA THR A 40 -8.76 -8.04 9.79
C THR A 40 -8.83 -6.58 10.25
N ASN A 41 -9.83 -6.22 11.04
CA ASN A 41 -10.01 -4.86 11.59
C ASN A 41 -10.00 -4.79 13.13
N GLY A 42 -9.44 -5.80 13.79
CA GLY A 42 -9.37 -5.86 15.25
C GLY A 42 -8.14 -5.18 15.86
N GLY A 43 -8.19 -4.90 17.17
CA GLY A 43 -7.05 -4.37 17.93
C GLY A 43 -6.66 -2.93 17.57
N SER A 44 -7.62 -2.11 17.11
CA SER A 44 -7.40 -0.72 16.65
C SER A 44 -6.61 -0.59 15.34
N TRP A 45 -6.49 -1.68 14.57
CA TRP A 45 -5.76 -1.73 13.30
C TRP A 45 -6.61 -2.35 12.19
N ASP A 46 -6.68 -1.66 11.06
CA ASP A 46 -6.99 -2.29 9.79
C ASP A 46 -5.73 -2.96 9.25
N ARG A 47 -5.80 -4.25 8.96
CA ARG A 47 -4.67 -5.03 8.47
C ARG A 47 -5.09 -5.89 7.29
N VAL A 48 -4.27 -5.86 6.25
CA VAL A 48 -4.36 -6.79 5.12
C VAL A 48 -3.01 -7.48 4.95
N SER A 49 -3.00 -8.81 4.90
CA SER A 49 -1.80 -9.57 4.59
C SER A 49 -1.96 -10.37 3.31
N VAL A 50 -0.93 -10.40 2.48
CA VAL A 50 -0.96 -10.96 1.14
C VAL A 50 0.19 -11.95 0.96
N THR A 51 -0.13 -13.10 0.39
CA THR A 51 0.85 -14.11 -0.05
C THR A 51 0.46 -14.59 -1.45
N VAL A 52 1.44 -15.03 -2.23
CA VAL A 52 1.18 -15.60 -3.55
C VAL A 52 1.04 -17.11 -3.44
N ALA A 53 -0.13 -17.62 -3.82
CA ALA A 53 -0.47 -19.03 -3.67
C ALA A 53 0.40 -19.89 -4.59
N GLY A 54 1.06 -20.90 -4.01
CA GLY A 54 1.90 -21.84 -4.77
C GLY A 54 3.26 -21.30 -5.19
N GLU A 55 3.62 -20.06 -4.82
CA GLU A 55 4.88 -19.44 -5.24
C GLU A 55 5.79 -19.10 -4.06
N LYS A 56 7.11 -19.22 -4.27
CA LYS A 56 8.16 -18.86 -3.29
C LYS A 56 8.69 -17.44 -3.55
N ARG A 57 7.79 -16.46 -3.57
CA ARG A 57 8.13 -15.04 -3.74
C ARG A 57 7.14 -14.15 -3.01
N CYS A 58 7.59 -12.94 -2.69
CA CYS A 58 6.66 -11.89 -2.24
C CYS A 58 5.73 -11.45 -3.39
N PRO A 59 4.53 -10.97 -3.06
CA PRO A 59 3.71 -10.22 -4.01
C PRO A 59 4.50 -9.04 -4.59
N PHE A 60 4.32 -8.78 -5.88
CA PHE A 60 4.91 -7.60 -6.52
C PHE A 60 4.23 -6.32 -6.06
N TRP A 61 4.91 -5.19 -6.23
CA TRP A 61 4.36 -3.88 -5.91
C TRP A 61 3.01 -3.63 -6.60
N SER A 62 2.89 -3.95 -7.88
CA SER A 62 1.65 -3.79 -8.64
C SER A 62 0.51 -4.66 -8.10
N GLU A 63 0.81 -5.89 -7.64
CA GLU A 63 -0.15 -6.78 -7.01
C GLU A 63 -0.61 -6.21 -5.65
N MET A 64 0.31 -5.69 -4.84
CA MET A 64 0.01 -5.05 -3.56
C MET A 64 -0.82 -3.77 -3.72
N ALA A 65 -0.47 -2.93 -4.68
CA ALA A 65 -1.20 -1.70 -5.00
C ALA A 65 -2.64 -2.03 -5.43
N TRP A 66 -2.81 -3.03 -6.29
CA TRP A 66 -4.14 -3.48 -6.69
C TRP A 66 -4.95 -4.03 -5.50
N VAL A 67 -4.32 -4.82 -4.61
CA VAL A 67 -4.97 -5.31 -3.39
C VAL A 67 -5.36 -4.13 -2.50
N LYS A 68 -4.51 -3.10 -2.32
CA LYS A 68 -4.88 -1.90 -1.54
C LYS A 68 -6.22 -1.33 -2.02
N ASP A 69 -6.38 -1.20 -3.33
CA ASP A 69 -7.59 -0.62 -3.93
C ASP A 69 -8.86 -1.47 -3.72
N GLN A 70 -8.72 -2.78 -3.43
CA GLN A 70 -9.86 -3.65 -3.12
C GLN A 70 -10.29 -3.58 -1.65
N PHE A 71 -9.35 -3.32 -0.73
CA PHE A 71 -9.60 -3.43 0.72
C PHE A 71 -9.62 -2.09 1.47
N PHE A 72 -9.03 -1.04 0.91
CA PHE A 72 -8.94 0.29 1.52
C PHE A 72 -9.57 1.35 0.62
N GLU A 73 -10.12 2.40 1.24
CA GLU A 73 -10.65 3.54 0.50
C GLU A 73 -9.53 4.28 -0.25
N PRO A 74 -9.82 5.01 -1.35
CA PRO A 74 -8.80 5.70 -2.13
C PRO A 74 -7.95 6.67 -1.31
N GLY A 75 -8.59 7.39 -0.38
CA GLY A 75 -7.94 8.35 0.53
C GLY A 75 -7.25 7.71 1.75
N GLU A 76 -7.33 6.40 1.93
CA GLU A 76 -6.70 5.72 3.06
C GLU A 76 -5.23 5.40 2.78
N ALA A 77 -4.35 6.04 3.55
CA ALA A 77 -2.96 5.65 3.63
C ALA A 77 -2.83 4.30 4.35
N VAL A 78 -1.90 3.48 3.89
CA VAL A 78 -1.48 2.23 4.53
C VAL A 78 0.04 2.21 4.57
N MET A 79 0.60 1.53 5.57
CA MET A 79 2.05 1.38 5.71
C MET A 79 2.45 -0.09 5.69
N GLN A 80 3.66 -0.31 5.21
CA GLN A 80 4.44 -1.52 5.44
C GLN A 80 5.69 -1.11 6.21
N LEU A 81 6.02 -1.86 7.25
CA LEU A 81 7.05 -1.55 8.22
C LEU A 81 8.07 -2.69 8.28
N HIS A 82 9.32 -2.32 8.43
CA HIS A 82 10.37 -3.21 8.92
C HIS A 82 10.51 -2.96 10.42
N PRO A 83 9.95 -3.82 11.29
CA PRO A 83 10.07 -3.63 12.73
C PRO A 83 11.52 -3.84 13.19
N PRO A 84 11.87 -3.37 14.39
CA PRO A 84 13.11 -3.74 15.06
C PRO A 84 13.34 -5.26 15.02
N ARG A 85 14.60 -5.68 14.91
CA ARG A 85 14.97 -7.09 14.67
C ARG A 85 14.47 -8.03 15.77
N ASP A 86 14.49 -7.57 17.01
CA ASP A 86 14.01 -8.28 18.20
C ASP A 86 12.48 -8.43 18.25
N GLN A 87 11.75 -7.62 17.47
CA GLN A 87 10.30 -7.67 17.32
C GLN A 87 9.88 -8.31 15.99
N TYR A 88 10.84 -8.84 15.21
CA TYR A 88 10.58 -9.40 13.89
C TYR A 88 9.92 -10.78 14.00
N VAL A 89 8.61 -10.84 13.76
CA VAL A 89 7.85 -12.11 13.70
C VAL A 89 7.65 -12.51 12.25
N ASN A 90 8.26 -13.62 11.83
CA ASN A 90 8.16 -14.12 10.46
C ASN A 90 7.69 -15.57 10.40
N ASN A 91 6.37 -15.77 10.48
CA ASN A 91 5.76 -17.09 10.34
C ASN A 91 5.53 -17.50 8.88
N HIS A 92 5.74 -16.59 7.93
CA HIS A 92 5.58 -16.86 6.50
C HIS A 92 6.49 -15.95 5.66
N PRO A 93 7.61 -16.45 5.11
CA PRO A 93 8.72 -15.63 4.61
C PRO A 93 8.39 -14.72 3.42
N TYR A 94 7.29 -15.01 2.72
CA TYR A 94 6.86 -14.27 1.53
C TYR A 94 5.57 -13.48 1.73
N ARG A 95 5.19 -13.23 2.99
CA ARG A 95 3.99 -12.48 3.32
C ARG A 95 4.32 -11.00 3.42
N LEU A 96 3.56 -10.20 2.67
CA LEU A 96 3.57 -8.76 2.81
C LEU A 96 2.32 -8.29 3.55
N HIS A 97 2.44 -7.18 4.25
CA HIS A 97 1.40 -6.61 5.09
C HIS A 97 1.16 -5.15 4.73
N MET A 98 -0.09 -4.73 4.87
CA MET A 98 -0.54 -3.34 4.85
C MET A 98 -1.28 -3.08 6.16
N TRP A 99 -0.85 -2.06 6.88
CA TRP A 99 -1.42 -1.65 8.16
C TRP A 99 -1.94 -0.22 8.09
N ARG A 100 -3.07 0.03 8.74
CA ARG A 100 -3.60 1.36 9.00
C ARG A 100 -4.14 1.42 10.43
N PRO A 101 -3.68 2.35 11.27
CA PRO A 101 -4.30 2.58 12.57
C PRO A 101 -5.70 3.20 12.38
N GLN A 102 -6.66 2.81 13.20
CA GLN A 102 -8.04 3.27 13.06
C GLN A 102 -8.26 4.66 13.68
N CYS A 103 -7.48 4.98 14.71
CA CYS A 103 -7.64 6.20 15.52
C CYS A 103 -6.53 7.24 15.31
N GLU A 104 -5.54 6.93 14.46
CA GLU A 104 -4.39 7.81 14.21
C GLU A 104 -4.16 7.97 12.71
N ALA A 105 -3.60 9.11 12.32
CA ALA A 105 -3.14 9.32 10.94
C ALA A 105 -1.74 8.75 10.78
N ILE A 106 -1.49 8.04 9.66
CA ILE A 106 -0.13 7.65 9.30
C ILE A 106 0.63 8.93 8.94
N PRO A 107 1.78 9.22 9.58
CA PRO A 107 2.58 10.37 9.21
C PRO A 107 3.09 10.20 7.78
N LEU A 108 2.77 11.16 6.93
CA LEU A 108 3.28 11.22 5.56
C LEU A 108 4.48 12.17 5.53
N PRO A 109 5.57 11.81 4.83
CA PRO A 109 6.67 12.74 4.63
C PRO A 109 6.18 13.95 3.81
N PRO A 110 6.85 15.11 3.90
CA PRO A 110 6.63 16.21 2.98
C PRO A 110 6.69 15.72 1.52
N VAL A 111 5.76 16.19 0.68
CA VAL A 111 5.67 15.76 -0.74
C VAL A 111 6.99 15.96 -1.52
N THR A 112 7.78 16.95 -1.10
CA THR A 112 9.10 17.26 -1.67
C THR A 112 10.14 16.16 -1.45
N MET A 113 9.96 15.30 -0.45
CA MET A 113 10.80 14.10 -0.24
C MET A 113 10.42 12.95 -1.18
N VAL A 114 9.24 13.02 -1.80
CA VAL A 114 8.76 12.01 -2.76
C VAL A 114 9.09 12.44 -4.19
N GLY A 115 8.88 13.71 -4.50
CA GLY A 115 9.16 14.27 -5.83
C GLY A 115 8.67 15.72 -5.95
N ILE A 116 8.64 16.22 -7.18
CA ILE A 116 8.17 17.57 -7.48
C ILE A 116 6.70 17.50 -7.86
N ALA A 117 5.85 18.03 -6.99
CA ALA A 117 4.41 18.01 -7.19
C ALA A 117 4.01 18.78 -8.46
N GLY A 118 3.07 18.22 -9.24
CA GLY A 118 2.58 18.81 -10.48
C GLY A 118 3.41 18.52 -11.73
N MET A 119 4.51 17.75 -11.62
CA MET A 119 5.32 17.36 -12.76
C MET A 119 5.12 15.90 -13.15
N THR A 120 5.04 15.65 -14.45
CA THR A 120 4.97 14.29 -14.99
C THR A 120 6.37 13.66 -15.12
N PRO A 121 6.48 12.32 -15.14
CA PRO A 121 7.74 11.65 -15.42
C PRO A 121 8.41 12.12 -16.73
N GLN A 122 7.62 12.42 -17.77
CA GLN A 122 8.13 12.92 -19.04
C GLN A 122 8.74 14.31 -18.92
N GLN A 123 8.09 15.22 -18.18
CA GLN A 123 8.61 16.56 -17.93
C GLN A 123 9.91 16.50 -17.12
N LEU A 124 9.96 15.63 -16.10
CA LEU A 124 11.17 15.40 -15.31
C LEU A 124 12.32 14.85 -16.17
N ALA A 125 12.03 13.94 -17.10
CA ALA A 125 13.03 13.35 -18.00
C ALA A 125 13.62 14.36 -18.99
N GLN A 126 12.93 15.47 -19.25
CA GLN A 126 13.37 16.52 -20.18
C GLN A 126 14.12 17.67 -19.49
N MET A 127 14.32 17.59 -18.16
CA MET A 127 14.94 18.67 -17.40
C MET A 127 16.41 18.87 -17.75
N THR A 128 16.78 20.13 -17.90
CA THR A 128 18.18 20.54 -18.04
C THR A 128 18.86 20.65 -16.66
N PRO A 129 20.21 20.64 -16.60
CA PRO A 129 20.93 20.93 -15.36
C PRO A 129 20.55 22.28 -14.73
N GLU A 130 20.16 23.27 -15.53
CA GLU A 130 19.70 24.57 -15.04
C GLU A 130 18.35 24.45 -14.31
N ASP A 131 17.41 23.68 -14.87
CA ASP A 131 16.10 23.41 -14.24
C ASP A 131 16.28 22.70 -12.89
N ILE A 132 17.19 21.71 -12.83
CA ILE A 132 17.56 21.02 -11.60
C ILE A 132 18.16 22.00 -10.58
N GLY A 133 18.98 22.95 -11.03
CA GLY A 133 19.54 24.01 -10.19
C GLY A 133 18.47 24.88 -9.52
N LYS A 134 17.46 25.32 -10.30
CA LYS A 134 16.33 26.11 -9.79
C LYS A 134 15.49 25.33 -8.78
N LEU A 135 15.27 24.03 -9.03
CA LEU A 135 14.52 23.16 -8.12
C LEU A 135 15.21 22.95 -6.78
N ARG A 136 16.55 22.79 -6.78
CA ARG A 136 17.33 22.68 -5.54
C ARG A 136 17.24 23.95 -4.69
N ALA A 137 17.29 25.12 -5.33
CA ALA A 137 17.11 26.40 -4.64
C ALA A 137 15.70 26.53 -4.04
N LEU A 138 14.66 26.12 -4.76
CA LEU A 138 13.27 26.12 -4.28
C LEU A 138 13.04 25.15 -3.12
N ALA A 139 13.63 23.95 -3.18
CA ALA A 139 13.55 22.97 -2.09
C ALA A 139 14.21 23.51 -0.81
N ALA A 140 15.37 24.17 -0.93
CA ALA A 140 16.06 24.80 0.19
C ALA A 140 15.28 26.00 0.79
N ALA A 141 14.49 26.70 -0.02
CA ALA A 141 13.69 27.85 0.40
C ALA A 141 12.35 27.48 1.08
N GLY A 142 12.02 26.18 1.20
CA GLY A 142 10.80 25.72 1.87
C GLY A 142 9.57 25.72 0.96
N TRP A 143 9.66 25.03 -0.17
CA TRP A 143 8.54 24.82 -1.10
C TRP A 143 7.26 24.33 -0.40
N LYS A 144 6.17 25.08 -0.55
CA LYS A 144 4.81 24.69 -0.17
C LYS A 144 4.01 24.46 -1.44
N TRP A 145 3.68 23.20 -1.72
CA TRP A 145 2.73 22.87 -2.78
C TRP A 145 1.31 23.22 -2.31
N SER A 146 0.63 24.10 -3.03
CA SER A 146 -0.73 24.53 -2.70
C SER A 146 -1.82 23.74 -3.44
N GLY A 147 -1.47 22.97 -4.47
CA GLY A 147 -2.42 22.17 -5.29
C GLY A 147 -3.59 22.97 -5.90
N PRO A 148 -4.37 22.36 -6.80
CA PRO A 148 -5.81 22.56 -6.90
C PRO A 148 -6.57 21.71 -5.85
#